data_AF-A0A0M3JHQ6-F1
#
_entry.id   AF-A0A0M3JHQ6-F1
#
_cell.length_a   1.000
_cell.length_b   1.000
_cell.length_c   1.000
_cell.angle_alpha   90.00
_cell.angle_beta   90.00
_cell.angle_gamma   90.00
#
_symmetry.space_group_name_H-M   'P 1'
#
loop_
_entity.id
_entity.type
_entity.pdbx_description
1 polymer ?
#
loop_
_entity_poly.entity_id
_entity_poly.type
_entity_poly.pdbx_seq_one_letter_code
_entity_poly.pdbx_strand_id
1 'polypeptide(L)'
;MNVIQQVVNADIVLVMNPKSKLSELPLKRFYRMVLEPSVQFDDSGRISSAAYQARFASLPSKQLLTLALIPSDSWMVQAVKAVYDLDNIKMQNVEGNVVSEFELENILLEGHCFDENTGTPPR
;
A
#
# COMPACT_ATOMS: atom_id res chain seq x y z
N MET A 1 -1.01 -9.86 -8.98
CA MET A 1 -1.63 -10.33 -10.23
C MET A 1 -2.70 -11.39 -9.98
N ASN A 2 -2.51 -12.30 -9.02
CA ASN A 2 -3.48 -13.35 -8.68
C ASN A 2 -4.92 -12.85 -8.47
N VAL A 3 -5.12 -11.72 -7.78
CA VAL A 3 -6.47 -11.17 -7.57
C VAL A 3 -7.15 -10.78 -8.89
N ILE A 4 -6.47 -10.02 -9.74
CA ILE A 4 -7.03 -9.56 -11.02
C ILE A 4 -7.42 -10.74 -11.91
N GLN A 5 -6.57 -11.78 -11.96
CA GLN A 5 -6.85 -13.01 -12.72
C GLN A 5 -8.08 -13.77 -12.21
N GLN A 6 -8.41 -13.67 -10.92
CA GLN A 6 -9.55 -14.37 -10.32
C GLN A 6 -10.86 -13.59 -10.46
N VAL A 7 -10.79 -12.26 -10.49
CA VAL A 7 -11.98 -11.39 -10.48
C VAL A 7 -12.40 -10.96 -11.87
N VAL A 8 -11.45 -10.80 -12.80
CA VAL A 8 -11.72 -10.30 -14.14
C VAL A 8 -11.83 -11.48 -15.11
N ASN A 9 -12.94 -11.55 -15.84
CA ASN A 9 -13.11 -12.49 -16.95
C ASN A 9 -12.36 -12.01 -18.21
N ALA A 10 -11.02 -12.02 -18.14
CA ALA A 10 -10.15 -11.59 -19.20
C ALA A 10 -8.98 -12.56 -19.39
N ASP A 11 -8.52 -12.69 -20.64
CA ASP A 11 -7.26 -13.34 -20.94
C ASP A 11 -6.11 -12.36 -20.69
N ILE A 12 -5.17 -12.74 -19.82
CA ILE A 12 -4.10 -11.85 -19.35
C ILE A 12 -2.75 -12.49 -19.64
N VAL A 13 -1.99 -11.84 -20.53
CA VAL A 13 -0.62 -12.24 -20.87
C VAL A 13 0.38 -11.33 -20.17
N LEU A 14 1.27 -11.91 -19.34
CA LEU A 14 2.36 -11.19 -18.69
C LEU A 14 3.67 -11.38 -19.48
N VAL A 15 4.21 -10.28 -19.99
CA VAL A 15 5.53 -10.26 -20.63
C VAL A 15 6.53 -9.56 -19.72
N MET A 16 7.56 -10.28 -19.28
CA MET A 16 8.64 -9.72 -18.46
C MET A 16 9.87 -9.45 -19.33
N ASN A 17 10.31 -8.19 -19.37
CA ASN A 17 11.49 -7.77 -20.13
C ASN A 17 12.54 -7.10 -19.21
N PRO A 18 13.22 -7.87 -18.35
CA PRO A 18 14.21 -7.32 -17.43
C PRO A 18 15.46 -6.82 -18.17
N LYS A 19 16.09 -5.76 -17.65
CA LYS A 19 17.39 -5.29 -18.16
C LYS A 19 18.47 -6.33 -17.86
N SER A 20 19.34 -6.62 -18.84
CA SER A 20 20.40 -7.62 -18.70
C SER A 20 21.56 -7.20 -17.80
N LYS A 21 21.78 -5.88 -17.64
CA LYS A 21 22.83 -5.31 -16.79
C LYS A 21 22.21 -4.31 -15.83
N LEU A 22 22.57 -4.45 -14.56
CA LEU A 22 22.14 -3.59 -13.47
C LEU A 22 23.38 -3.01 -12.80
N SER A 23 23.46 -1.69 -12.71
CA SER A 23 24.56 -0.98 -12.04
C SER A 23 24.43 -0.98 -10.51
N GLU A 24 23.24 -1.32 -10.01
CA GLU A 24 22.92 -1.37 -8.59
C GLU A 24 21.84 -2.42 -8.31
N LEU A 25 21.60 -2.69 -7.03
CA LEU A 25 20.51 -3.56 -6.61
C LEU A 25 19.16 -2.94 -7.02
N PRO A 26 18.34 -3.64 -7.84
CA PRO A 26 17.11 -3.06 -8.39
C PRO A 26 15.98 -2.98 -7.35
N LEU A 27 16.04 -3.80 -6.29
CA LEU A 27 15.03 -3.88 -5.24
C LEU A 27 15.60 -3.39 -3.92
N LYS A 28 15.08 -2.25 -3.46
CA LYS A 28 15.48 -1.60 -2.20
C LYS A 28 14.36 -1.55 -1.16
N ARG A 29 13.20 -2.16 -1.46
CA ARG A 29 12.01 -2.12 -0.62
C ARG A 29 11.31 -3.48 -0.55
N PHE A 30 10.71 -3.77 0.59
CA PHE A 30 9.71 -4.84 0.72
C PHE A 30 8.34 -4.25 0.40
N TYR A 31 7.47 -5.01 -0.28
CA TYR A 31 6.16 -4.54 -0.70
C TYR A 31 5.08 -5.58 -0.45
N ARG A 32 3.92 -5.10 0.01
CA ARG A 32 2.69 -5.88 0.16
C ARG A 32 1.53 -5.03 -0.34
N MET A 33 0.69 -5.64 -1.18
CA MET A 33 -0.60 -5.10 -1.58
C MET A 33 -1.67 -5.81 -0.74
N VAL A 34 -2.56 -5.04 -0.13
CA VAL A 34 -3.69 -5.57 0.65
C VAL A 34 -4.90 -5.59 -0.26
N LEU A 35 -5.21 -6.75 -0.82
CA LEU A 35 -6.33 -6.93 -1.73
C LEU A 35 -6.70 -8.41 -1.78
N GLU A 36 -7.99 -8.70 -1.62
CA GLU A 36 -8.54 -10.05 -1.67
C GLU A 36 -9.51 -10.19 -2.86
N PRO A 37 -9.61 -11.37 -3.49
CA PRO A 37 -10.48 -11.61 -4.66
C PRO A 37 -11.97 -11.67 -4.29
N SER A 38 -12.28 -11.89 -3.02
CA SER A 38 -13.63 -11.93 -2.47
C SER A 38 -13.62 -11.46 -1.02
N VAL A 39 -14.81 -11.16 -0.49
CA VAL A 39 -14.95 -10.76 0.92
C VAL A 39 -14.58 -11.92 1.82
N GLN A 40 -13.64 -11.68 2.75
CA GLN A 40 -13.20 -12.68 3.72
C GLN A 40 -13.94 -12.52 5.04
N PHE A 41 -14.39 -13.63 5.62
CA PHE A 41 -15.10 -13.66 6.89
C PHE A 41 -14.30 -14.40 7.97
N ASP A 42 -14.45 -14.00 9.22
CA ASP A 42 -13.90 -14.70 10.39
C ASP A 42 -14.82 -15.84 10.85
N ASP A 43 -14.38 -16.63 11.83
CA ASP A 43 -15.16 -17.75 12.40
C ASP A 43 -16.47 -17.31 13.07
N SER A 44 -16.63 -16.01 13.35
CA SER A 44 -17.86 -15.41 13.88
C SER A 44 -18.82 -14.92 12.79
N GLY A 45 -18.44 -15.04 11.52
CA GLY A 45 -19.22 -14.57 10.37
C GLY A 45 -19.12 -13.06 10.10
N ARG A 46 -18.19 -12.35 10.75
CA ARG A 46 -17.91 -10.92 10.49
C ARG A 46 -16.82 -10.78 9.44
N ILE A 47 -16.70 -9.59 8.83
CA ILE A 47 -15.59 -9.31 7.90
C ILE A 47 -14.26 -9.46 8.64
N SER A 48 -13.36 -10.27 8.08
CA SER A 48 -12.07 -10.59 8.68
C SER A 48 -11.09 -9.43 8.54
N SER A 49 -10.86 -8.67 9.61
CA SER A 49 -9.82 -7.62 9.62
C SER A 49 -8.43 -8.18 9.34
N ALA A 50 -8.16 -9.43 9.73
CA ALA A 50 -6.87 -10.09 9.50
C ALA A 50 -6.57 -10.36 8.02
N ALA A 51 -7.60 -10.44 7.17
CA ALA A 51 -7.43 -10.56 5.72
C ALA A 51 -7.05 -9.22 5.06
N TYR A 52 -7.41 -8.10 5.67
CA TYR A 52 -7.19 -6.75 5.13
C TYR A 52 -6.05 -6.00 5.84
N GLN A 53 -4.98 -6.71 6.16
CA GLN A 53 -3.78 -6.14 6.79
C GLN A 53 -2.51 -6.44 5.99
N ALA A 54 -1.57 -5.48 5.95
CA ALA A 54 -0.25 -5.70 5.39
C ALA A 54 0.67 -6.35 6.43
N ARG A 55 0.89 -7.67 6.31
CA ARG A 55 1.82 -8.40 7.19
C ARG A 55 3.16 -8.65 6.50
N PHE A 56 4.23 -8.16 7.12
CA PHE A 56 5.61 -8.44 6.73
C PHE A 56 6.21 -9.44 7.72
N ALA A 57 6.56 -10.64 7.25
CA ALA A 57 7.24 -11.64 8.04
C ALA A 57 8.73 -11.67 7.68
N SER A 58 9.57 -12.02 8.64
CA SER A 58 11.01 -12.26 8.44
C SER A 58 11.77 -11.05 7.85
N LEU A 59 11.42 -9.83 8.28
CA LEU A 59 12.17 -8.63 7.93
C LEU A 59 13.60 -8.68 8.49
N PRO A 60 14.59 -8.09 7.80
CA PRO A 60 15.97 -8.07 8.26
C PRO A 60 16.13 -7.32 9.60
N SER A 61 16.84 -7.92 10.55
CA SER A 61 16.94 -7.39 11.92
C SER A 61 17.78 -6.11 12.05
N LYS A 62 18.88 -6.05 11.30
CA LYS A 62 19.92 -5.01 11.43
C LYS A 62 19.66 -3.77 10.57
N GLN A 63 18.88 -3.90 9.50
CA GLN A 63 18.66 -2.84 8.54
C GLN A 63 17.72 -1.78 9.13
N LEU A 64 17.98 -0.50 8.83
CA LEU A 64 17.02 0.58 9.10
C LEU A 64 15.94 0.56 8.00
N LEU A 65 14.69 0.52 8.41
CA LEU A 65 13.51 0.43 7.56
C LEU A 65 12.61 1.63 7.79
N THR A 66 11.97 2.08 6.73
CA THR A 66 10.93 3.11 6.76
C THR A 66 9.64 2.49 6.23
N LEU A 67 8.54 2.69 6.95
CA LEU A 67 7.22 2.25 6.50
C LEU A 67 6.63 3.34 5.61
N ALA A 68 6.37 2.99 4.35
CA ALA A 68 5.64 3.84 3.42
C ALA A 68 4.28 3.19 3.11
N LEU A 69 3.20 3.96 3.29
CA LEU A 69 1.87 3.60 2.82
C LEU A 69 1.65 4.24 1.44
N ILE A 70 1.12 3.47 0.50
CA ILE A 70 0.79 3.95 -0.85
C ILE A 70 -0.72 3.83 -1.01
N PRO A 71 -1.49 4.85 -0.58
CA PRO A 71 -2.93 4.89 -0.82
C PRO A 71 -3.22 5.32 -2.27
N SER A 72 -4.49 5.26 -2.68
CA SER A 72 -4.95 5.91 -3.91
C SER A 72 -4.74 7.43 -3.82
N ASP A 73 -4.52 8.11 -4.95
CA ASP A 73 -4.22 9.54 -4.97
C ASP A 73 -5.28 10.41 -4.29
N SER A 74 -6.56 10.04 -4.43
CA SER A 74 -7.69 10.74 -3.81
C SER A 74 -7.84 10.50 -2.30
N TRP A 75 -6.97 9.71 -1.66
CA TRP A 75 -7.12 9.32 -0.26
C TRP A 75 -6.13 10.08 0.63
N MET A 76 -6.65 10.71 1.67
CA MET A 76 -5.86 11.29 2.74
C MET A 76 -5.83 10.31 3.92
N VAL A 77 -4.68 9.69 4.14
CA VAL A 77 -4.50 8.65 5.15
C VAL A 77 -3.50 9.10 6.21
N GLN A 78 -3.82 8.87 7.48
CA GLN A 78 -2.97 9.22 8.61
C GLN A 78 -2.71 8.00 9.52
N ALA A 79 -1.53 7.96 10.15
CA ALA A 79 -1.27 7.03 11.24
C ALA A 79 -2.01 7.48 12.50
N VAL A 80 -2.94 6.66 12.98
CA VAL A 80 -3.70 6.93 14.22
C VAL A 80 -3.13 6.21 15.43
N LYS A 81 -2.34 5.16 15.19
CA LYS A 81 -1.65 4.41 16.24
C LYS A 81 -0.33 3.89 15.71
N ALA A 82 0.76 4.26 16.37
CA ALA A 82 2.08 3.71 16.13
C ALA A 82 2.89 3.81 17.42
N VAL A 83 3.34 2.68 17.96
CA VAL A 83 4.17 2.67 19.17
C VAL A 83 5.63 3.00 18.82
N TYR A 84 6.07 2.61 17.62
CA TYR A 84 7.42 2.82 17.12
C TYR A 84 7.46 3.95 16.10
N ASP A 85 8.61 4.59 15.98
CA ASP A 85 8.90 5.54 14.90
C ASP A 85 8.92 4.79 13.55
N LEU A 86 7.96 5.15 12.68
CA LEU A 86 7.75 4.49 11.40
C LEU A 86 8.81 4.87 10.35
N ASP A 87 9.56 5.95 10.59
CA ASP A 87 10.65 6.37 9.71
C ASP A 87 11.96 5.66 10.05
N ASN A 88 12.11 5.16 11.28
CA ASN A 88 13.35 4.59 11.82
C ASN A 88 13.16 3.20 12.45
N ILE A 89 12.50 2.29 11.74
CA ILE A 89 12.25 0.93 12.23
C ILE A 89 13.54 0.11 12.14
N LYS A 90 14.03 -0.37 13.28
CA LYS A 90 15.13 -1.34 13.36
C LYS A 90 14.69 -2.56 14.16
N MET A 91 14.40 -3.65 13.46
CA MET A 91 13.73 -4.83 14.06
C MET A 91 14.51 -5.45 15.23
N GLN A 92 15.85 -5.35 15.27
CA GLN A 92 16.64 -5.82 16.42
C GLN A 92 16.40 -5.03 17.72
N ASN A 93 15.86 -3.81 17.63
CA ASN A 93 15.56 -2.94 18.77
C ASN A 93 14.09 -3.08 19.22
N VAL A 94 13.32 -3.96 18.58
CA VAL A 94 11.90 -4.17 18.83
C VAL A 94 11.75 -5.48 19.61
N GLU A 95 11.07 -5.44 20.75
CA GLU A 95 10.87 -6.63 21.61
C GLU A 95 9.87 -7.64 21.01
N GLY A 96 9.02 -7.20 20.08
CA GLY A 96 8.02 -8.04 19.41
C GLY A 96 7.69 -7.58 18.00
N ASN A 97 6.40 -7.41 17.71
CA ASN A 97 5.93 -6.94 16.41
C ASN A 97 5.85 -5.42 16.37
N VAL A 98 6.28 -4.82 15.26
CA VAL A 98 5.93 -3.44 14.92
C VAL A 98 4.51 -3.46 14.36
N VAL A 99 3.59 -2.79 15.06
CA VAL A 99 2.19 -2.66 14.66
C VAL A 99 1.85 -1.18 14.58
N SER A 100 1.24 -0.79 13.48
CA SER A 100 0.64 0.53 13.29
C SER A 100 -0.72 0.41 12.64
N GLU A 101 -1.60 1.34 12.98
CA GLU A 101 -2.95 1.46 12.43
C GLU A 101 -3.05 2.81 11.70
N PHE A 102 -3.66 2.76 10.52
CA PHE A 102 -3.86 3.90 9.65
C PHE A 102 -5.36 4.08 9.41
N GLU A 103 -5.78 5.33 9.32
CA GLU A 103 -7.15 5.72 9.04
C GLU A 103 -7.23 6.53 7.76
N LEU A 104 -8.14 6.14 6.87
CA LEU A 104 -8.58 6.99 5.76
C LEU A 104 -9.44 8.10 6.36
N GLU A 105 -8.84 9.28 6.55
CA GLU A 105 -9.50 10.40 7.20
C GLU A 105 -10.39 11.16 6.23
N ASN A 106 -9.87 11.44 5.02
CA ASN A 106 -10.59 12.22 4.02
C ASN A 106 -10.43 11.61 2.62
N ILE A 107 -11.43 11.86 1.78
CA ILE A 107 -11.36 11.63 0.33
C ILE A 107 -11.31 13.00 -0.35
N LEU A 108 -10.24 13.24 -1.10
CA LEU A 108 -10.04 14.44 -1.88
C LEU A 108 -11.05 14.48 -3.04
N LEU A 109 -11.85 15.54 -3.08
CA LEU A 109 -12.65 15.88 -4.25
C LEU A 109 -11.85 16.84 -5.10
N GLU A 110 -11.29 16.33 -6.19
CA GLU A 110 -10.47 17.09 -7.11
C GLU A 110 -11.23 17.40 -8.40
N GLY A 111 -10.88 18.52 -9.02
CA GLY A 111 -11.48 18.95 -10.26
C GLY A 111 -10.71 20.11 -10.87
N HIS A 112 -10.95 20.33 -12.16
CA HIS A 112 -10.42 21.47 -12.88
C HIS A 112 -11.57 22.45 -13.13
N CYS A 113 -11.33 23.74 -12.86
CA CYS A 113 -12.24 24.81 -13.22
C CYS A 113 -11.72 25.51 -14.47
N PHE A 114 -12.63 25.95 -15.34
CA PHE A 114 -12.32 26.69 -16.56
C PHE A 114 -13.30 27.85 -16.67
N ASP A 115 -12.78 29.03 -17.03
CA ASP A 115 -13.64 30.17 -17.38
C ASP A 115 -14.42 29.83 -18.66
N GLU A 116 -15.74 30.11 -18.65
CA GLU A 116 -16.64 29.74 -19.74
C GLU A 116 -16.32 30.48 -21.05
N ASN A 117 -15.82 31.72 -20.96
CA ASN A 117 -15.56 32.56 -22.13
C ASN A 117 -14.16 32.36 -22.69
N THR A 118 -13.16 32.21 -21.82
CA THR A 118 -11.75 32.12 -22.25
C THR A 118 -11.21 30.70 -22.30
N GLY A 119 -11.88 29.73 -21.68
CA GLY A 119 -11.40 28.34 -21.55
C GLY A 119 -10.12 28.21 -20.74
N THR A 120 -9.64 29.29 -20.11
CA THR A 120 -8.44 29.28 -19.28
C THR A 120 -8.80 28.96 -17.83
N PRO A 121 -7.88 28.37 -17.04
CA PRO A 121 -8.09 28.20 -15.61
C PRO A 121 -8.40 29.57 -14.96
N PRO A 122 -9.53 29.71 -14.24
CA PRO A 122 -9.83 30.92 -13.51
C PRO A 122 -8.84 31.02 -12.35
N ARG A 123 -8.11 32.13 -12.26
CA ARG A 123 -7.21 32.46 -11.15
C ARG A 123 -7.88 33.39 -10.17
#